data_AF-A0A819S3Y6-F1
#
_entry.id   AF-A0A819S3Y6-F1
#
_cell.length_a   1.000
_cell.length_b   1.000
_cell.length_c   1.000
_cell.angle_alpha   90.00
_cell.angle_beta   90.00
_cell.angle_gamma   90.00
#
_symmetry.space_group_name_H-M   'P 1'
#
loop_
_entity.id
_entity.type
_entity.pdbx_description
1 polymer ?
#
loop_
_entity_poly.entity_id
_entity_poly.type
_entity_poly.pdbx_seq_one_letter_code
_entity_poly.pdbx_strand_id
1 'polypeptide(L)'
;MKKSISFNITNNIQRIDFDVITRHKFRLEFVHYVRTALEKMREIKTRSRNKNVQHKAAMDQIQILEKNIKNYADGKDEFIKDLFKDLTGQVQQAIEKEEWFNKWGIHFLPSLTRAHLLQFCNNFKDPGVQHYGKGILFSQVRDEMDELFCSLPAPKHSQKGATINMAVFHDADGGCFHGECTVRLMNGIIKLVKDVKPGDRMAPHGGIVIFVVITKCQYQKAKMVILENDLIITAWHPIRHCGQWIMPCSLVSSPNEISCEAKYNFVLDKDHIVLVNDVECVTLGHGFKEDVVRHSYYGSQKVINDLQRLNLEQNNGGFIEITEKMLVRNIKTGLVNGLQSQQILVQ
;
A
#
# COMPACT_ATOMS: atom_id res chain seq x y z
N MET A 1 23.83 31.39 -54.66
CA MET A 1 22.42 30.90 -54.68
C MET A 1 21.97 30.61 -53.25
N LYS A 2 21.05 31.38 -52.69
CA LYS A 2 20.45 31.08 -51.38
C LYS A 2 19.40 29.98 -51.57
N LYS A 3 19.61 28.79 -51.00
CA LYS A 3 18.59 27.73 -50.98
C LYS A 3 17.41 28.22 -50.11
N SER A 4 16.26 28.45 -50.74
CA SER A 4 15.00 28.67 -50.03
C SER A 4 14.61 27.37 -49.36
N ILE A 5 14.56 27.35 -48.03
CA ILE A 5 14.00 26.24 -47.25
C ILE A 5 12.48 26.42 -47.27
N SER A 6 11.77 25.59 -48.03
CA SER A 6 10.31 25.50 -47.96
C SER A 6 9.93 24.55 -46.81
N PHE A 7 9.30 25.08 -45.77
CA PHE A 7 8.69 24.26 -44.74
C PHE A 7 7.42 23.62 -45.30
N ASN A 8 7.42 22.30 -45.46
CA ASN A 8 6.28 21.56 -45.96
C ASN A 8 5.27 21.32 -44.82
N ILE A 9 4.49 22.36 -44.48
CA ILE A 9 3.55 22.38 -43.33
C ILE A 9 2.44 21.32 -43.48
N THR A 10 2.13 20.89 -44.71
CA THR A 10 1.08 19.90 -44.99
C THR A 10 1.41 18.48 -44.53
N ASN A 11 2.69 18.12 -44.38
CA ASN A 11 3.10 16.80 -43.88
C ASN A 11 3.08 16.68 -42.34
N ASN A 12 2.91 17.79 -41.62
CA ASN A 12 2.86 17.83 -40.15
C ASN A 12 1.43 18.00 -39.60
N ILE A 13 0.40 17.72 -40.42
CA ILE A 13 -0.98 17.66 -39.92
C ILE A 13 -1.14 16.36 -39.14
N GLN A 14 -0.73 16.37 -37.87
CA GLN A 14 -1.14 15.33 -36.93
C GLN A 14 -2.65 15.44 -36.74
N ARG A 15 -3.37 14.33 -36.93
CA ARG A 15 -4.78 14.26 -36.54
C ARG A 15 -4.88 14.61 -35.06
N ILE A 16 -5.83 15.49 -34.73
CA ILE A 16 -6.13 15.83 -33.35
C ILE A 16 -6.57 14.56 -32.63
N ASP A 17 -5.78 14.13 -31.66
CA ASP A 17 -6.16 13.06 -30.74
C ASP A 17 -7.03 13.68 -29.64
N PHE A 18 -8.35 13.52 -29.81
CA PHE A 18 -9.33 14.02 -28.85
C PHE A 18 -9.20 13.38 -27.47
N ASP A 19 -8.65 12.16 -27.36
CA ASP A 19 -8.43 11.50 -26.08
C ASP A 19 -7.31 12.20 -25.31
N VAL A 20 -6.20 12.53 -25.99
CA VAL A 20 -5.08 13.29 -25.41
C VAL A 20 -5.53 14.68 -24.96
N ILE A 21 -6.33 15.38 -25.76
CA ILE A 21 -6.90 16.68 -25.35
C ILE A 21 -7.79 16.51 -24.12
N THR A 22 -8.64 15.49 -24.10
CA THR A 22 -9.55 15.22 -22.99
C THR A 22 -8.78 14.94 -21.69
N ARG A 23 -7.69 14.17 -21.76
CA ARG A 23 -6.78 13.95 -20.60
C ARG A 23 -6.20 15.26 -20.08
N HIS A 24 -5.66 16.10 -20.96
CA HIS A 24 -5.06 17.36 -20.54
C HIS A 24 -6.10 18.35 -20.00
N LYS A 25 -7.31 18.38 -20.58
CA LYS A 25 -8.43 19.15 -20.05
C LYS A 25 -8.73 18.75 -18.61
N PHE A 26 -9.01 17.48 -18.34
CA PHE A 26 -9.37 17.03 -16.98
C PHE A 26 -8.21 17.15 -16.00
N ARG A 27 -6.96 16.92 -16.43
CA ARG A 27 -5.78 17.18 -15.60
C ARG A 27 -5.71 18.65 -15.16
N LEU A 28 -5.95 19.59 -16.06
CA LEU A 28 -5.88 21.02 -15.75
C LEU A 28 -7.10 21.47 -14.93
N GLU A 29 -8.29 20.94 -15.21
CA GLU A 29 -9.47 21.15 -14.38
C GLU A 29 -9.23 20.63 -12.96
N PHE A 30 -8.65 19.43 -12.80
CA PHE A 30 -8.25 18.89 -11.51
C PHE A 30 -7.34 19.85 -10.75
N VAL A 31 -6.26 20.31 -11.39
CA VAL A 31 -5.36 21.29 -10.78
C VAL A 31 -6.11 22.57 -10.38
N HIS A 32 -7.01 23.06 -11.23
CA HIS A 32 -7.77 24.27 -10.95
C HIS A 32 -8.71 24.11 -9.75
N TYR A 33 -9.63 23.14 -9.79
CA TYR A 33 -10.66 22.98 -8.76
C TYR A 33 -10.05 22.59 -7.41
N VAL A 34 -9.04 21.72 -7.39
CA VAL A 34 -8.37 21.32 -6.15
C VAL A 34 -7.60 22.49 -5.53
N ARG A 35 -6.93 23.33 -6.34
CA ARG A 35 -6.27 24.53 -5.81
C ARG A 35 -7.27 25.56 -5.32
N THR A 36 -8.39 25.75 -6.01
CA THR A 36 -9.47 26.63 -5.54
C THR A 36 -10.03 26.14 -4.21
N ALA A 37 -10.30 24.84 -4.07
CA ALA A 37 -10.76 24.25 -2.81
C ALA A 37 -9.73 24.43 -1.67
N LEU A 38 -8.44 24.24 -1.97
CA LEU A 38 -7.34 24.48 -1.03
C LEU A 38 -7.34 25.94 -0.52
N GLU A 39 -7.45 26.92 -1.40
CA GLU A 39 -7.47 28.34 -0.98
C GLU A 39 -8.70 28.64 -0.12
N LYS A 40 -9.87 28.07 -0.46
CA LYS A 40 -11.08 28.18 0.37
C LYS A 40 -10.90 27.58 1.76
N MET A 41 -10.24 26.43 1.86
CA MET A 41 -9.89 25.82 3.14
C MET A 41 -8.89 26.66 3.94
N ARG A 42 -7.90 27.29 3.28
CA ARG A 42 -6.94 28.20 3.94
C ARG A 42 -7.59 29.48 4.49
N GLU A 43 -8.68 29.93 3.89
CA GLU A 43 -9.44 31.09 4.36
C GLU A 43 -10.25 30.80 5.65
N ILE A 44 -10.34 29.53 6.08
CA ILE A 44 -11.01 29.15 7.33
C ILE A 44 -10.19 29.64 8.53
N LYS A 45 -10.67 30.71 9.17
CA LYS A 45 -10.13 31.19 10.46
C LYS A 45 -10.83 30.49 11.62
N THR A 46 -10.08 30.05 12.62
CA THR A 46 -10.51 29.28 13.80
C THR A 46 -11.61 29.92 14.67
N ARG A 47 -12.06 31.15 14.39
CA ARG A 47 -13.10 31.88 15.16
C ARG A 47 -14.10 32.69 14.30
N SER A 48 -14.30 32.34 13.02
CA SER A 48 -15.12 33.13 12.07
C SER A 48 -16.50 32.54 11.77
N ARG A 49 -17.54 33.38 11.71
CA ARG A 49 -18.88 33.04 11.17
C ARG A 49 -18.85 32.54 9.72
N ASN A 50 -17.79 32.84 8.95
CA ASN A 50 -17.64 32.42 7.55
C ASN A 50 -17.05 31.01 7.37
N LYS A 51 -16.74 30.29 8.45
CA LYS A 51 -16.13 28.96 8.40
C LYS A 51 -16.95 27.95 7.60
N ASN A 52 -18.24 27.83 7.91
CA ASN A 52 -19.13 26.89 7.23
C ASN A 52 -19.34 27.26 5.75
N VAL A 53 -19.32 28.57 5.44
CA VAL A 53 -19.46 29.07 4.07
C VAL A 53 -18.24 28.66 3.23
N GLN A 54 -17.03 28.85 3.75
CA GLN A 54 -15.80 28.54 3.04
C GLN A 54 -15.57 27.03 2.90
N HIS A 55 -15.87 26.27 3.95
CA HIS A 55 -15.81 24.80 3.91
C HIS A 55 -16.77 24.24 2.85
N LYS A 56 -18.02 24.72 2.84
CA LYS A 56 -19.00 24.36 1.81
C LYS A 56 -18.51 24.76 0.42
N ALA A 57 -18.01 25.98 0.24
CA ALA A 57 -17.48 26.44 -1.04
C ALA A 57 -16.32 25.57 -1.55
N ALA A 58 -15.44 25.08 -0.66
CA ALA A 58 -14.38 24.14 -1.01
C ALA A 58 -14.94 22.80 -1.50
N MET A 59 -15.91 22.23 -0.78
CA MET A 59 -16.59 20.99 -1.16
C MET A 59 -17.32 21.14 -2.50
N ASP A 60 -17.99 22.27 -2.71
CA ASP A 60 -18.72 22.57 -3.96
C ASP A 60 -17.77 22.55 -5.17
N GLN A 61 -16.54 23.06 -5.05
CA GLN A 61 -15.54 22.98 -6.14
C GLN A 61 -15.20 21.54 -6.52
N ILE A 62 -15.01 20.68 -5.52
CA ILE A 62 -14.68 19.27 -5.76
C ILE A 62 -15.87 18.53 -6.38
N GLN A 63 -17.08 18.80 -5.92
CA GLN A 63 -18.31 18.21 -6.48
C GLN A 63 -18.57 18.65 -7.93
N ILE A 64 -18.28 19.90 -8.28
CA ILE A 64 -18.38 20.38 -9.67
C ILE A 64 -17.46 19.56 -10.58
N LEU A 65 -16.19 19.41 -10.19
CA LEU A 65 -15.25 18.60 -10.95
C LEU A 65 -15.66 17.14 -11.01
N GLU A 66 -16.07 16.56 -9.89
CA GLU A 66 -16.53 15.17 -9.80
C GLU A 66 -17.65 14.90 -10.81
N LYS A 67 -18.64 15.79 -10.88
CA LYS A 67 -19.73 15.68 -11.86
C LYS A 67 -19.25 15.77 -13.30
N ASN A 68 -18.29 16.65 -13.59
CA ASN A 68 -17.77 16.85 -14.94
C ASN A 68 -16.95 15.65 -15.43
N ILE A 69 -16.15 15.05 -14.55
CA ILE A 69 -15.25 13.95 -14.89
C ILE A 69 -15.95 12.59 -14.88
N LYS A 70 -17.00 12.40 -14.06
CA LYS A 70 -17.67 11.10 -13.83
C LYS A 70 -18.04 10.37 -15.12
N ASN A 71 -18.68 11.07 -16.06
CA ASN A 71 -19.11 10.48 -17.33
C ASN A 71 -17.93 10.00 -18.21
N TYR A 72 -16.73 10.54 -18.00
CA TYR A 72 -15.52 10.16 -18.72
C TYR A 72 -14.71 9.11 -17.95
N ALA A 73 -14.79 9.11 -16.62
CA ALA A 73 -14.16 8.12 -15.75
C ALA A 73 -14.77 6.72 -15.96
N ASP A 74 -16.07 6.62 -16.27
CA ASP A 74 -16.71 5.34 -16.62
C ASP A 74 -16.27 4.80 -18.01
N GLY A 75 -15.50 5.57 -18.77
CA GLY A 75 -15.00 5.23 -20.11
C GLY A 75 -13.84 4.22 -20.13
N LYS A 76 -13.07 4.17 -21.22
CA LYS A 76 -11.89 3.27 -21.34
C LYS A 76 -10.57 3.89 -20.89
N ASP A 77 -10.51 5.20 -20.64
CA ASP A 77 -9.26 5.89 -20.36
C ASP A 77 -8.80 5.69 -18.91
N GLU A 78 -7.70 4.96 -18.73
CA GLU A 78 -7.14 4.66 -17.40
C GLU A 78 -6.67 5.92 -16.65
N PHE A 79 -6.14 6.93 -17.37
CA PHE A 79 -5.67 8.16 -16.72
C PHE A 79 -6.85 8.91 -16.10
N ILE A 80 -7.97 9.05 -16.81
CA ILE A 80 -9.15 9.75 -16.30
C ILE A 80 -9.78 8.98 -15.12
N LYS A 81 -9.82 7.64 -15.21
CA LYS A 81 -10.25 6.77 -14.10
C LYS A 81 -9.43 6.99 -12.84
N ASP A 82 -8.12 7.00 -12.97
CA ASP A 82 -7.22 7.12 -11.83
C ASP A 82 -7.22 8.54 -11.27
N LEU A 83 -7.32 9.56 -12.12
CA LEU A 83 -7.53 10.95 -11.69
C LEU A 83 -8.84 11.11 -10.90
N PHE A 84 -9.90 10.38 -11.30
CA PHE A 84 -11.17 10.37 -10.58
C PHE A 84 -11.08 9.66 -9.22
N LYS A 85 -10.30 8.58 -9.12
CA LYS A 85 -10.01 7.93 -7.83
C LYS A 85 -9.25 8.85 -6.88
N ASP A 86 -8.26 9.60 -7.37
CA ASP A 86 -7.53 10.57 -6.55
C ASP A 86 -8.49 11.65 -6.01
N LEU A 87 -9.40 12.13 -6.88
CA LEU A 87 -10.39 13.14 -6.54
C LEU A 87 -11.37 12.66 -5.46
N THR A 88 -11.98 11.49 -5.66
CA THR A 88 -13.00 10.91 -4.77
C THR A 88 -12.40 10.22 -3.54
N GLY A 89 -11.10 9.96 -3.56
CA GLY A 89 -10.34 9.41 -2.44
C GLY A 89 -9.74 10.50 -1.56
N GLN A 90 -8.40 10.60 -1.58
CA GLN A 90 -7.67 11.43 -0.62
C GLN A 90 -7.94 12.92 -0.78
N VAL A 91 -8.31 13.42 -1.97
CA VAL A 91 -8.62 14.85 -2.14
C VAL A 91 -9.90 15.25 -1.40
N GLN A 92 -10.99 14.48 -1.53
CA GLN A 92 -12.21 14.72 -0.76
C GLN A 92 -11.96 14.57 0.75
N GLN A 93 -11.27 13.51 1.17
CA GLN A 93 -10.90 13.31 2.57
C GLN A 93 -10.06 14.47 3.12
N ALA A 94 -9.12 15.01 2.34
CA ALA A 94 -8.26 16.10 2.78
C ALA A 94 -9.05 17.36 3.18
N ILE A 95 -10.22 17.58 2.61
CA ILE A 95 -11.06 18.77 2.87
C ILE A 95 -12.33 18.46 3.67
N GLU A 96 -12.67 17.19 3.87
CA GLU A 96 -13.89 16.77 4.57
C GLU A 96 -13.92 17.31 6.01
N LYS A 97 -12.79 17.20 6.73
CA LYS A 97 -12.64 17.69 8.10
C LYS A 97 -11.47 18.66 8.19
N GLU A 98 -11.68 19.79 8.87
CA GLU A 98 -10.64 20.78 9.11
C GLU A 98 -9.42 20.19 9.85
N GLU A 99 -9.65 19.25 10.76
CA GLU A 99 -8.57 18.54 11.44
C GLU A 99 -7.66 17.79 10.46
N TRP A 100 -8.25 17.06 9.51
CA TRP A 100 -7.51 16.32 8.48
C TRP A 100 -6.79 17.26 7.52
N PHE A 101 -7.46 18.35 7.15
CA PHE A 101 -6.86 19.41 6.35
C PHE A 101 -5.60 19.98 7.03
N ASN A 102 -5.72 20.40 8.30
CA ASN A 102 -4.60 20.99 9.03
C ASN A 102 -3.47 20.00 9.31
N LYS A 103 -3.81 18.72 9.53
CA LYS A 103 -2.82 17.68 9.83
C LYS A 103 -2.00 17.27 8.61
N TRP A 104 -2.64 17.14 7.44
CA TRP A 104 -1.94 16.66 6.23
C TRP A 104 -2.47 17.24 4.92
N GLY A 105 -3.77 17.55 4.81
CA GLY A 105 -4.38 18.05 3.56
C GLY A 105 -3.72 19.32 3.02
N ILE A 106 -3.34 20.25 3.90
CA ILE A 106 -2.69 21.52 3.57
C ILE A 106 -1.33 21.36 2.86
N HIS A 107 -0.66 20.23 3.07
CA HIS A 107 0.61 19.88 2.43
C HIS A 107 0.42 18.95 1.22
N PHE A 108 -0.53 18.03 1.33
CA PHE A 108 -0.86 17.05 0.31
C PHE A 108 -1.43 17.69 -0.97
N LEU A 109 -2.46 18.55 -0.86
CA LEU A 109 -3.12 19.12 -2.04
C LEU A 109 -2.17 19.96 -2.93
N PRO A 110 -1.30 20.84 -2.38
CA PRO A 110 -0.27 21.50 -3.18
C PRO A 110 0.69 20.53 -3.87
N SER A 111 1.12 19.47 -3.18
CA SER A 111 2.03 18.46 -3.72
C SER A 111 1.42 17.75 -4.92
N LEU A 112 0.19 17.23 -4.76
CA LEU A 112 -0.54 16.51 -5.80
C LEU A 112 -0.85 17.41 -7.01
N THR A 113 -1.36 18.62 -6.78
CA THR A 113 -1.69 19.55 -7.87
C THR A 113 -0.43 20.04 -8.60
N ARG A 114 0.70 20.19 -7.92
CA ARG A 114 1.99 20.52 -8.55
C ARG A 114 2.50 19.38 -9.42
N ALA A 115 2.36 18.14 -8.97
CA ALA A 115 2.74 16.94 -9.73
C ALA A 115 1.95 16.83 -11.03
N HIS A 116 0.62 17.00 -10.99
CA HIS A 116 -0.20 17.04 -12.20
C HIS A 116 0.13 18.22 -13.11
N LEU A 117 0.40 19.40 -12.56
CA LEU A 117 0.73 20.58 -13.36
C LEU A 117 2.02 20.38 -14.18
N LEU A 118 3.06 19.85 -13.52
CA LEU A 118 4.36 19.57 -14.12
C LEU A 118 4.45 18.22 -14.83
N GLN A 119 3.47 17.34 -14.64
CA GLN A 119 3.42 15.99 -15.20
C GLN A 119 4.60 15.12 -14.76
N PHE A 120 4.85 15.03 -13.45
CA PHE A 120 5.80 14.08 -12.88
C PHE A 120 5.15 13.25 -11.78
N CYS A 121 5.66 12.03 -11.58
CA CYS A 121 5.21 11.13 -10.52
C CYS A 121 5.94 11.48 -9.22
N ASN A 122 5.23 12.11 -8.27
CA ASN A 122 5.82 12.52 -6.98
C ASN A 122 5.63 11.47 -5.87
N ASN A 123 4.69 10.54 -6.03
CA ASN A 123 4.43 9.49 -5.05
C ASN A 123 3.85 8.23 -5.72
N PHE A 124 3.84 7.12 -4.98
CA PHE A 124 3.37 5.82 -5.45
C PHE A 124 1.91 5.49 -5.04
N LYS A 125 1.26 6.36 -4.26
CA LYS A 125 -0.04 6.08 -3.65
C LYS A 125 -1.19 6.58 -4.51
N ASP A 126 -1.05 7.75 -5.09
CA ASP A 126 -2.06 8.38 -5.93
C ASP A 126 -1.94 7.84 -7.37
N PRO A 127 -2.89 7.02 -7.85
CA PRO A 127 -2.79 6.41 -9.18
C PRO A 127 -2.75 7.43 -10.34
N GLY A 128 -3.31 8.63 -10.21
CA GLY A 128 -3.32 9.63 -11.29
C GLY A 128 -1.92 10.14 -11.66
N VAL A 129 -1.03 10.35 -10.69
CA VAL A 129 0.35 10.82 -10.95
C VAL A 129 1.28 9.72 -11.45
N GLN A 130 0.93 8.44 -11.23
CA GLN A 130 1.72 7.29 -11.70
C GLN A 130 1.72 7.14 -13.21
N HIS A 131 0.85 7.84 -13.93
CA HIS A 131 0.86 7.90 -15.39
C HIS A 131 2.05 8.71 -15.95
N TYR A 132 2.72 9.49 -15.11
CA TYR A 132 3.89 10.26 -15.48
C TYR A 132 5.20 9.50 -15.23
N GLY A 133 6.25 9.79 -16.00
CA GLY A 133 7.57 9.18 -15.76
C GLY A 133 7.68 7.70 -16.15
N LYS A 134 6.78 7.16 -16.99
CA LYS A 134 6.83 5.75 -17.46
C LYS A 134 7.95 5.43 -18.47
N GLY A 135 8.99 6.25 -18.56
CA GLY A 135 10.12 6.03 -19.46
C GLY A 135 11.07 4.98 -18.89
N ILE A 136 11.70 4.18 -19.76
CA ILE A 136 12.69 3.15 -19.36
C ILE A 136 13.82 3.79 -18.55
N LEU A 137 14.39 4.88 -19.06
CA LEU A 137 15.47 5.62 -18.40
C LEU A 137 15.04 6.17 -17.03
N PHE A 138 13.85 6.77 -16.92
CA PHE A 138 13.36 7.29 -15.65
C PHE A 138 13.14 6.17 -14.64
N SER A 139 12.60 5.03 -15.08
CA SER A 139 12.36 3.87 -14.21
C SER A 139 13.69 3.33 -13.69
N GLN A 140 14.68 3.12 -14.56
CA GLN A 140 16.02 2.67 -14.17
C GLN A 140 16.69 3.62 -13.17
N VAL A 141 16.72 4.92 -13.48
CA VAL A 141 17.33 5.93 -12.59
C VAL A 141 16.59 6.00 -11.26
N ARG A 142 15.25 5.96 -11.26
CA ARG A 142 14.45 5.93 -10.03
C ARG A 142 14.79 4.69 -9.20
N ASP A 143 14.84 3.52 -9.81
CA ASP A 143 15.08 2.25 -9.12
C ASP A 143 16.51 2.20 -8.56
N GLU A 144 17.52 2.67 -9.32
CA GLU A 144 18.90 2.85 -8.83
C GLU A 144 18.99 3.85 -7.68
N MET A 145 18.26 4.97 -7.75
CA MET A 145 18.22 5.96 -6.66
C MET A 145 17.47 5.44 -5.44
N ASP A 146 16.44 4.62 -5.60
CA ASP A 146 15.70 3.97 -4.51
C ASP A 146 16.59 2.96 -3.80
N GLU A 147 17.33 2.13 -4.54
CA GLU A 147 18.34 1.21 -4.01
C GLU A 147 19.44 1.96 -3.24
N LEU A 148 19.98 3.03 -3.84
CA LEU A 148 20.98 3.87 -3.19
C LEU A 148 20.42 4.51 -1.91
N PHE A 149 19.23 5.10 -1.97
CA PHE A 149 18.57 5.71 -0.82
C PHE A 149 18.34 4.70 0.31
N CYS A 150 17.90 3.49 -0.02
CA CYS A 150 17.73 2.40 0.93
C CYS A 150 19.06 1.95 1.56
N SER A 151 20.17 2.06 0.82
CA SER A 151 21.51 1.74 1.33
C SER A 151 22.12 2.85 2.20
N LEU A 152 21.56 4.06 2.19
CA LEU A 152 22.09 5.16 3.00
C LEU A 152 21.83 4.89 4.50
N PRO A 153 22.83 5.13 5.37
CA PRO A 153 22.61 5.09 6.80
C PRO A 153 21.60 6.18 7.19
N ALA A 154 20.78 5.89 8.19
CA ALA A 154 19.79 6.85 8.68
C ALA A 154 20.45 8.22 8.96
N PRO A 155 19.82 9.34 8.57
CA PRO A 155 20.37 10.66 8.85
C PRO A 155 20.63 10.81 10.36
N LYS A 156 21.74 11.43 10.75
CA LYS A 156 22.07 11.66 12.16
C LYS A 156 21.26 12.85 12.69
N HIS A 157 20.38 12.61 13.65
CA HIS A 157 19.52 13.65 14.22
C HIS A 157 20.32 14.56 15.13
N SER A 158 20.10 15.86 15.02
CA SER A 158 20.59 16.86 15.98
C SER A 158 19.69 17.01 17.21
N GLN A 159 18.55 16.30 17.30
CA GLN A 159 17.69 16.25 18.47
C GLN A 159 17.12 14.84 18.74
N LYS A 160 16.88 14.53 20.02
CA LYS A 160 16.27 13.27 20.50
C LYS A 160 14.79 13.18 20.10
N GLY A 161 14.53 12.84 18.85
CA GLY A 161 13.23 12.46 18.31
C GLY A 161 13.39 11.26 17.39
N ALA A 162 12.49 10.29 17.49
CA ALA A 162 12.60 9.00 16.78
C ALA A 162 12.64 9.18 15.26
N THR A 163 13.47 8.38 14.61
CA THR A 163 13.70 8.38 13.16
C THR A 163 12.53 7.73 12.45
N ILE A 164 11.87 8.45 11.54
CA ILE A 164 10.93 7.84 10.60
C ILE A 164 11.77 7.28 9.45
N ASN A 165 11.85 5.95 9.35
CA ASN A 165 12.50 5.28 8.22
C ASN A 165 11.46 5.02 7.13
N MET A 166 11.62 5.64 5.95
CA MET A 166 10.68 5.47 4.83
C MET A 166 10.67 4.04 4.24
N ALA A 167 11.72 3.24 4.47
CA ALA A 167 11.77 1.83 4.06
C ALA A 167 10.69 0.97 4.72
N VAL A 168 10.10 1.45 5.82
CA VAL A 168 8.93 0.83 6.48
C VAL A 168 7.74 0.73 5.52
N PHE A 169 7.64 1.65 4.56
CA PHE A 169 6.54 1.66 3.59
C PHE A 169 6.78 0.73 2.38
N HIS A 170 8.02 0.24 2.19
CA HIS A 170 8.41 -0.57 1.04
C HIS A 170 8.52 -2.08 1.34
N ASP A 171 8.39 -2.49 2.60
CA ASP A 171 8.51 -3.90 2.99
C ASP A 171 7.14 -4.61 2.96
N ALA A 172 6.68 -4.90 1.73
CA ALA A 172 5.48 -5.70 1.46
C ALA A 172 5.74 -7.22 1.54
N ASP A 173 6.62 -7.64 2.45
CA ASP A 173 6.71 -9.03 2.88
C ASP A 173 5.36 -9.41 3.50
N GLY A 174 4.68 -10.41 2.92
CA GLY A 174 3.37 -10.87 3.38
C GLY A 174 3.30 -10.93 4.89
N GLY A 175 2.25 -10.34 5.46
CA GLY A 175 2.21 -10.05 6.88
C GLY A 175 2.50 -11.29 7.73
N CYS A 176 3.32 -11.17 8.77
CA CYS A 176 3.68 -12.27 9.67
C CYS A 176 3.67 -11.87 11.15
N PHE A 177 3.59 -12.88 12.01
CA PHE A 177 3.62 -12.79 13.46
C PHE A 177 5.01 -13.12 14.02
N HIS A 178 5.35 -12.55 15.18
CA HIS A 178 6.50 -12.98 15.96
C HIS A 178 6.20 -14.26 16.74
N GLY A 179 7.19 -15.15 16.87
CA GLY A 179 7.02 -16.46 17.53
C GLY A 179 6.59 -16.41 19.00
N GLU A 180 6.96 -15.34 19.72
CA GLU A 180 6.60 -15.12 21.14
C GLU A 180 5.18 -14.54 21.33
N CYS A 181 4.47 -14.20 20.26
CA CYS A 181 3.06 -13.81 20.39
C CYS A 181 2.22 -15.02 20.81
N THR A 182 1.05 -14.77 21.38
CA THR A 182 0.13 -15.83 21.82
C THR A 182 -1.04 -15.99 20.86
N VAL A 183 -1.51 -17.21 20.65
CA VAL A 183 -2.74 -17.53 19.92
C VAL A 183 -3.73 -18.26 20.80
N ARG A 184 -5.01 -18.04 20.58
CA ARG A 184 -6.10 -18.71 21.30
C ARG A 184 -6.72 -19.81 20.45
N LEU A 185 -6.85 -21.01 21.01
CA LEU A 185 -7.58 -22.13 20.42
C LEU A 185 -9.04 -22.14 20.85
N MET A 186 -9.90 -22.84 20.09
CA MET A 186 -11.34 -22.96 20.39
C MET A 186 -11.64 -23.63 21.74
N ASN A 187 -10.73 -24.46 22.25
CA ASN A 187 -10.88 -25.11 23.55
C ASN A 187 -10.38 -24.25 24.72
N GLY A 188 -10.03 -22.98 24.47
CA GLY A 188 -9.54 -22.04 25.47
C GLY A 188 -8.04 -22.14 25.76
N ILE A 189 -7.32 -23.12 25.20
CA ILE A 189 -5.87 -23.21 25.33
C ILE A 189 -5.22 -22.04 24.61
N ILE A 190 -4.22 -21.44 25.26
CA ILE A 190 -3.35 -20.42 24.68
C ILE A 190 -2.00 -21.06 24.38
N LYS A 191 -1.47 -20.83 23.18
CA LYS A 191 -0.14 -21.27 22.75
C LYS A 191 0.69 -20.09 22.30
N LEU A 192 2.01 -20.24 22.25
CA LEU A 192 2.83 -19.32 21.48
C LEU A 192 2.64 -19.57 19.99
N VAL A 193 2.78 -18.52 19.17
CA VAL A 193 2.68 -18.57 17.72
C VAL A 193 3.65 -19.62 17.14
N LYS A 194 4.86 -19.72 17.70
CA LYS A 194 5.87 -20.71 17.29
C LYS A 194 5.50 -22.17 17.61
N ASP A 195 4.57 -22.39 18.54
CA ASP A 195 4.14 -23.72 19.01
C ASP A 195 2.84 -24.21 18.34
N VAL A 196 2.30 -23.41 17.40
CA VAL A 196 1.15 -23.79 16.58
C VAL A 196 1.53 -24.90 15.62
N LYS A 197 0.63 -25.87 15.45
CA LYS A 197 0.84 -27.00 14.54
C LYS A 197 -0.37 -27.27 13.65
N PRO A 198 -0.18 -27.91 12.49
CA PRO A 198 -1.29 -28.42 11.69
C PRO A 198 -2.26 -29.26 12.54
N GLY A 199 -3.56 -29.06 12.32
CA GLY A 199 -4.64 -29.66 13.10
C GLY A 199 -5.11 -28.85 14.32
N ASP A 200 -4.38 -27.81 14.75
CA ASP A 200 -4.87 -26.90 15.79
C ASP A 200 -6.12 -26.15 15.31
N ARG A 201 -7.15 -26.07 16.17
CA ARG A 201 -8.41 -25.40 15.88
C ARG A 201 -8.44 -24.01 16.51
N MET A 202 -8.38 -22.98 15.69
CA MET A 202 -8.14 -21.60 16.08
C MET A 202 -9.43 -20.86 16.46
N ALA A 203 -9.37 -20.03 17.51
CA ALA A 203 -10.38 -19.02 17.78
C ALA A 203 -10.21 -17.83 16.80
N PRO A 204 -11.29 -17.08 16.47
CA PRO A 204 -12.62 -17.15 17.09
C PRO A 204 -13.63 -18.06 16.37
N HIS A 205 -13.36 -18.48 15.13
CA HIS A 205 -14.36 -19.15 14.28
C HIS A 205 -14.16 -20.66 14.10
N GLY A 206 -13.07 -21.21 14.63
CA GLY A 206 -12.80 -22.64 14.63
C GLY A 206 -12.24 -23.19 13.32
N GLY A 207 -11.55 -22.35 12.54
CA GLY A 207 -10.71 -22.79 11.43
C GLY A 207 -9.55 -23.66 11.92
N ILE A 208 -9.23 -24.71 11.18
CA ILE A 208 -8.18 -25.68 11.47
C ILE A 208 -6.93 -25.31 10.69
N VAL A 209 -5.79 -25.26 11.36
CA VAL A 209 -4.49 -25.00 10.73
C VAL A 209 -4.16 -26.14 9.76
N ILE A 210 -4.03 -25.83 8.48
CA ILE A 210 -3.55 -26.75 7.43
C ILE A 210 -2.03 -26.64 7.32
N PHE A 211 -1.52 -25.41 7.24
CA PHE A 211 -0.09 -25.14 7.11
C PHE A 211 0.38 -24.11 8.13
N VAL A 212 1.59 -24.35 8.64
CA VAL A 212 2.37 -23.38 9.41
C VAL A 212 3.53 -22.93 8.53
N VAL A 213 3.53 -21.67 8.15
CA VAL A 213 4.57 -21.06 7.30
C VAL A 213 5.58 -20.37 8.20
N ILE A 214 6.84 -20.79 8.08
CA ILE A 214 7.96 -20.32 8.91
C ILE A 214 8.94 -19.60 8.00
N THR A 215 8.99 -18.28 8.10
CA THR A 215 9.92 -17.44 7.32
C THR A 215 11.16 -17.15 8.17
N LYS A 216 12.29 -17.78 7.85
CA LYS A 216 13.55 -17.57 8.59
C LYS A 216 14.09 -16.16 8.36
N CYS A 217 14.44 -15.48 9.44
CA CYS A 217 14.94 -14.12 9.41
C CYS A 217 16.45 -14.10 9.19
N GLN A 218 16.91 -13.26 8.25
CA GLN A 218 18.35 -13.05 8.08
C GLN A 218 18.92 -12.39 9.33
N TYR A 219 20.07 -12.89 9.80
CA TYR A 219 20.75 -12.40 11.01
C TYR A 219 19.92 -12.45 12.31
N GLN A 220 18.87 -13.29 12.37
CA GLN A 220 17.97 -13.43 13.54
C GLN A 220 17.34 -12.11 13.98
N LYS A 221 17.03 -11.23 13.02
CA LYS A 221 16.38 -9.94 13.28
C LYS A 221 15.27 -9.68 12.29
N ALA A 222 14.25 -8.96 12.73
CA ALA A 222 13.17 -8.49 11.87
C ALA A 222 12.71 -7.09 12.28
N LYS A 223 12.23 -6.31 11.32
CA LYS A 223 11.52 -5.04 11.57
C LYS A 223 10.06 -5.35 11.85
N MET A 224 9.63 -5.16 13.09
CA MET A 224 8.28 -5.49 13.56
C MET A 224 7.68 -4.32 14.34
N VAL A 225 6.36 -4.18 14.26
CA VAL A 225 5.57 -3.27 15.07
C VAL A 225 5.17 -3.96 16.37
N ILE A 226 5.23 -3.23 17.48
CA ILE A 226 4.71 -3.66 18.79
C ILE A 226 3.52 -2.78 19.12
N LEU A 227 2.36 -3.39 19.34
CA LEU A 227 1.13 -2.69 19.73
C LEU A 227 0.91 -2.75 21.24
N GLU A 228 -0.07 -1.99 21.75
CA GLU A 228 -0.35 -1.83 23.19
C GLU A 228 -0.70 -3.15 23.92
N ASN A 229 -1.17 -4.16 23.20
CA ASN A 229 -1.49 -5.50 23.71
C ASN A 229 -0.32 -6.50 23.60
N ASP A 230 0.91 -5.99 23.50
CA ASP A 230 2.13 -6.77 23.26
C ASP A 230 2.10 -7.61 21.96
N LEU A 231 1.20 -7.29 21.02
CA LEU A 231 1.21 -7.93 19.70
C LEU A 231 2.43 -7.45 18.92
N ILE A 232 3.30 -8.38 18.58
CA ILE A 232 4.50 -8.15 17.77
C ILE A 232 4.27 -8.71 16.36
N ILE A 233 4.13 -7.82 15.39
CA ILE A 233 3.65 -8.17 14.05
C ILE A 233 4.33 -7.31 12.97
N THR A 234 4.42 -7.81 11.74
CA THR A 234 4.91 -6.98 10.62
C THR A 234 3.97 -5.79 10.37
N ALA A 235 4.54 -4.66 9.97
CA ALA A 235 3.83 -3.38 9.84
C ALA A 235 2.61 -3.38 8.89
N TRP A 236 2.60 -4.30 7.91
CA TRP A 236 1.59 -4.43 6.86
C TRP A 236 0.70 -5.68 6.98
N HIS A 237 0.69 -6.35 8.14
CA HIS A 237 -0.23 -7.46 8.38
C HIS A 237 -1.62 -6.91 8.77
N PRO A 238 -2.70 -7.16 8.02
CA PRO A 238 -4.01 -6.63 8.36
C PRO A 238 -4.54 -7.16 9.70
N ILE A 239 -4.91 -6.24 10.58
CA ILE A 239 -5.52 -6.54 11.88
C ILE A 239 -6.89 -5.89 11.97
N ARG A 240 -7.79 -6.45 12.79
CA ARG A 240 -9.08 -5.82 13.09
C ARG A 240 -8.96 -4.93 14.31
N HIS A 241 -9.31 -3.67 14.14
CA HIS A 241 -9.36 -2.68 15.20
C HIS A 241 -10.69 -1.93 15.11
N CYS A 242 -11.45 -1.89 16.20
CA CYS A 242 -12.79 -1.28 16.24
C CYS A 242 -13.73 -1.79 15.11
N GLY A 243 -13.64 -3.09 14.77
CA GLY A 243 -14.47 -3.72 13.74
C GLY A 243 -14.02 -3.48 12.29
N GLN A 244 -12.92 -2.77 12.05
CA GLN A 244 -12.39 -2.48 10.71
C GLN A 244 -10.99 -3.05 10.51
N TRP A 245 -10.69 -3.46 9.28
CA TRP A 245 -9.34 -3.86 8.89
C TRP A 245 -8.43 -2.63 8.75
N ILE A 246 -7.30 -2.65 9.45
CA ILE A 246 -6.28 -1.61 9.38
C ILE A 246 -4.89 -2.25 9.26
N MET A 247 -3.90 -1.44 8.86
CA MET A 247 -2.49 -1.83 8.93
C MET A 247 -1.88 -1.36 10.26
N PRO A 248 -1.10 -2.19 10.98
CA PRO A 248 -0.44 -1.79 12.23
C PRO A 248 0.41 -0.51 12.12
N CYS A 249 1.02 -0.26 10.95
CA CYS A 249 1.76 0.97 10.68
C CYS A 249 0.92 2.26 10.75
N SER A 250 -0.41 2.16 10.72
CA SER A 250 -1.30 3.32 10.92
C SER A 250 -1.47 3.71 12.39
N LEU A 251 -1.13 2.81 13.32
CA LEU A 251 -1.25 3.02 14.78
C LEU A 251 0.07 3.45 15.44
N VAL A 252 1.21 3.08 14.86
CA VAL A 252 2.54 3.38 15.41
C VAL A 252 3.46 4.01 14.38
N SER A 253 4.30 4.92 14.84
CA SER A 253 5.15 5.77 14.00
C SER A 253 6.29 5.01 13.29
N SER A 254 6.77 3.89 13.84
CA SER A 254 7.87 3.12 13.26
C SER A 254 8.00 1.70 13.82
N PRO A 255 8.32 0.68 13.00
CA PRO A 255 8.75 -0.65 13.45
C PRO A 255 10.07 -0.58 14.20
N ASN A 256 10.24 -1.49 15.16
CA ASN A 256 11.48 -1.72 15.87
C ASN A 256 12.24 -2.87 15.19
N GLU A 257 13.57 -2.75 15.11
CA GLU A 257 14.41 -3.91 14.82
C GLU A 257 14.51 -4.74 16.10
N ILE A 258 13.91 -5.93 16.07
CA ILE A 258 13.88 -6.85 17.21
C ILE A 258 14.59 -8.15 16.87
N SER A 259 15.08 -8.85 17.90
CA SER A 259 15.53 -10.23 17.75
C SER A 259 14.34 -11.10 17.36
N CYS A 260 14.50 -11.85 16.26
CA CYS A 260 13.46 -12.66 15.67
C CYS A 260 14.14 -13.77 14.86
N GLU A 261 14.08 -15.00 15.33
CA GLU A 261 14.65 -16.15 14.60
C GLU A 261 13.85 -16.46 13.34
N ALA A 262 12.51 -16.45 13.47
CA ALA A 262 11.58 -16.66 12.38
C ALA A 262 10.28 -15.90 12.59
N LYS A 263 9.67 -15.53 11.47
CA LYS A 263 8.33 -14.97 11.34
C LYS A 263 7.35 -16.08 10.98
N TYR A 264 6.12 -16.03 11.49
CA TYR A 264 5.13 -17.09 11.30
C TYR A 264 3.86 -16.57 10.62
N ASN A 265 3.23 -17.39 9.80
CA ASN A 265 1.85 -17.21 9.33
C ASN A 265 1.20 -18.59 9.14
N PHE A 266 -0.11 -18.63 8.98
CA PHE A 266 -0.90 -19.86 8.90
C PHE A 266 -1.73 -19.91 7.63
N VAL A 267 -2.14 -21.11 7.23
CA VAL A 267 -3.25 -21.34 6.32
C VAL A 267 -4.28 -22.14 7.09
N LEU A 268 -5.53 -21.66 7.13
CA LEU A 268 -6.64 -22.39 7.72
C LEU A 268 -7.47 -23.07 6.62
N ASP A 269 -8.31 -24.03 7.01
CA ASP A 269 -9.29 -24.68 6.13
C ASP A 269 -10.51 -23.78 5.82
N LYS A 270 -10.84 -22.87 6.72
CA LYS A 270 -11.93 -21.89 6.59
C LYS A 270 -11.69 -20.67 7.48
N ASP A 271 -12.51 -19.64 7.26
CA ASP A 271 -12.61 -18.37 7.99
C ASP A 271 -11.34 -17.49 8.00
N HIS A 272 -10.14 -18.09 8.01
CA HIS A 272 -8.83 -17.43 7.85
C HIS A 272 -8.60 -16.22 8.78
N ILE A 273 -9.14 -16.29 10.00
CA ILE A 273 -8.98 -15.31 11.05
C ILE A 273 -8.50 -16.03 12.31
N VAL A 274 -7.48 -15.46 12.95
CA VAL A 274 -6.93 -15.95 14.22
C VAL A 274 -6.87 -14.83 15.24
N LEU A 275 -7.04 -15.15 16.53
CA LEU A 275 -6.75 -14.22 17.62
C LEU A 275 -5.28 -14.32 18.03
N VAL A 276 -4.50 -13.27 17.78
CA VAL A 276 -3.11 -13.15 18.21
C VAL A 276 -3.00 -12.04 19.25
N ASN A 277 -2.57 -12.36 20.48
CA ASN A 277 -2.61 -11.45 21.62
C ASN A 277 -4.00 -10.78 21.77
N ASP A 278 -5.08 -11.57 21.58
CA ASP A 278 -6.47 -11.11 21.61
C ASP A 278 -6.88 -10.09 20.52
N VAL A 279 -6.08 -9.93 19.47
CA VAL A 279 -6.43 -9.13 18.27
C VAL A 279 -6.69 -10.04 17.08
N GLU A 280 -7.80 -9.79 16.37
CA GLU A 280 -8.13 -10.55 15.16
C GLU A 280 -7.17 -10.19 14.02
N CYS A 281 -6.47 -11.20 13.53
CA CYS A 281 -5.49 -11.09 12.46
C CYS A 281 -5.86 -12.04 11.31
N VAL A 282 -5.52 -11.65 10.09
CA VAL A 282 -5.82 -12.44 8.89
C VAL A 282 -4.73 -13.48 8.61
N THR A 283 -5.10 -14.67 8.15
CA THR A 283 -4.14 -15.70 7.72
C THR A 283 -3.99 -15.75 6.20
N LEU A 284 -3.03 -16.50 5.68
CA LEU A 284 -2.87 -16.70 4.24
C LEU A 284 -4.07 -17.44 3.63
N GLY A 285 -4.33 -17.19 2.34
CA GLY A 285 -5.40 -17.83 1.57
C GLY A 285 -6.80 -17.30 1.86
N HIS A 286 -6.94 -16.21 2.62
CA HIS A 286 -8.20 -15.75 3.21
C HIS A 286 -9.33 -15.39 2.24
N GLY A 287 -9.05 -15.07 0.98
CA GLY A 287 -10.08 -14.78 -0.03
C GLY A 287 -10.80 -13.42 0.12
N PHE A 288 -10.67 -12.73 1.25
CA PHE A 288 -11.34 -11.44 1.53
C PHE A 288 -11.10 -10.37 0.46
N LYS A 289 -12.14 -9.55 0.25
CA LYS A 289 -12.22 -8.54 -0.82
C LYS A 289 -12.30 -7.11 -0.32
N GLU A 290 -12.44 -6.91 0.99
CA GLU A 290 -12.44 -5.56 1.57
C GLU A 290 -11.10 -4.88 1.32
N ASP A 291 -11.12 -3.55 1.24
CA ASP A 291 -9.90 -2.76 1.14
C ASP A 291 -9.04 -2.97 2.41
N VAL A 292 -7.75 -2.65 2.31
CA VAL A 292 -6.69 -2.99 3.30
C VAL A 292 -6.33 -4.47 3.34
N VAL A 293 -7.30 -5.37 3.50
CA VAL A 293 -7.02 -6.82 3.68
C VAL A 293 -6.89 -7.58 2.36
N ARG A 294 -7.54 -7.12 1.29
CA ARG A 294 -7.47 -7.77 -0.03
C ARG A 294 -6.03 -7.81 -0.56
N HIS A 295 -5.55 -9.01 -0.87
CA HIS A 295 -4.25 -9.21 -1.52
C HIS A 295 -4.36 -10.16 -2.71
N SER A 296 -3.74 -9.80 -3.84
CA SER A 296 -3.86 -10.53 -5.12
C SER A 296 -3.20 -11.92 -5.11
N TYR A 297 -2.18 -12.10 -4.26
CA TYR A 297 -1.46 -13.36 -4.04
C TYR A 297 -1.76 -13.99 -2.68
N TYR A 298 -1.26 -13.41 -1.58
CA TYR A 298 -1.46 -13.91 -0.21
C TYR A 298 -2.92 -14.11 0.22
N GLY A 299 -3.87 -13.38 -0.37
CA GLY A 299 -5.30 -13.53 -0.13
C GLY A 299 -6.03 -14.42 -1.13
N SER A 300 -5.32 -15.30 -1.84
CA SER A 300 -5.88 -16.10 -2.93
C SER A 300 -5.44 -17.56 -2.88
N GLN A 301 -6.08 -18.41 -3.69
CA GLN A 301 -5.69 -19.81 -3.86
C GLN A 301 -4.25 -19.98 -4.39
N LYS A 302 -3.65 -18.94 -4.99
CA LYS A 302 -2.28 -19.00 -5.54
C LYS A 302 -1.24 -19.31 -4.46
N VAL A 303 -1.32 -18.64 -3.30
CA VAL A 303 -0.38 -18.93 -2.20
C VAL A 303 -0.58 -20.33 -1.65
N ILE A 304 -1.84 -20.81 -1.57
CA ILE A 304 -2.13 -22.17 -1.10
C ILE A 304 -1.52 -23.20 -2.05
N ASN A 305 -1.63 -23.01 -3.36
CA ASN A 305 -1.07 -23.94 -4.36
C ASN A 305 0.47 -23.99 -4.26
N ASP A 306 1.13 -22.85 -4.11
CA ASP A 306 2.59 -22.82 -3.95
C ASP A 306 3.03 -23.48 -2.63
N LEU A 307 2.31 -23.22 -1.54
CA LEU A 307 2.57 -23.84 -0.24
C LEU A 307 2.31 -25.36 -0.27
N GLN A 308 1.29 -25.83 -0.97
CA GLN A 308 1.04 -27.27 -1.17
C GLN A 308 2.22 -27.94 -1.88
N ARG A 309 2.73 -27.32 -2.94
CA ARG A 309 3.92 -27.81 -3.65
C ARG A 309 5.14 -27.84 -2.73
N LEU A 310 5.43 -26.75 -2.03
CA LEU A 310 6.56 -26.68 -1.10
C LEU A 310 6.44 -27.69 0.04
N ASN A 311 5.23 -27.93 0.55
CA ASN A 311 4.98 -28.95 1.57
C ASN A 311 5.30 -30.36 1.08
N LEU A 312 4.98 -30.68 -0.18
CA LEU A 312 5.34 -31.97 -0.79
C LEU A 312 6.86 -32.09 -0.97
N GLU A 313 7.53 -31.01 -1.37
CA GLU A 313 8.99 -30.97 -1.57
C GLU A 313 9.75 -31.10 -0.24
N GLN A 314 9.31 -30.40 0.81
CA GLN A 314 9.96 -30.41 2.12
C GLN A 314 9.57 -31.61 2.97
N ASN A 315 8.39 -32.20 2.73
CA ASN A 315 7.84 -33.35 3.45
C ASN A 315 7.86 -33.20 4.99
N ASN A 316 7.50 -32.00 5.46
CA ASN A 316 7.57 -31.62 6.87
C ASN A 316 6.20 -31.60 7.56
N GLY A 317 5.26 -32.45 7.12
CA GLY A 317 3.98 -32.66 7.81
C GLY A 317 3.11 -31.40 7.99
N GLY A 318 3.17 -30.45 7.05
CA GLY A 318 2.42 -29.18 7.09
C GLY A 318 3.20 -27.99 7.66
N PHE A 319 4.44 -28.18 8.12
CA PHE A 319 5.37 -27.09 8.40
C PHE A 319 6.14 -26.74 7.13
N ILE A 320 6.08 -25.49 6.69
CA ILE A 320 6.70 -25.03 5.44
C ILE A 320 7.69 -23.93 5.78
N GLU A 321 8.97 -24.22 5.63
CA GLU A 321 10.03 -23.24 5.84
C GLU A 321 10.30 -22.47 4.55
N ILE A 322 10.29 -21.14 4.62
CA ILE A 322 10.65 -20.27 3.51
C ILE A 322 11.73 -19.27 3.91
N THR A 323 12.43 -18.74 2.92
CA THR A 323 13.40 -17.65 3.06
C THR A 323 13.03 -16.52 2.12
N GLU A 324 13.52 -15.31 2.36
CA GLU A 324 13.24 -14.15 1.48
C GLU A 324 13.62 -14.41 0.02
N LYS A 325 14.63 -15.25 -0.24
CA LYS A 325 15.06 -15.64 -1.60
C LYS A 325 14.01 -16.46 -2.36
N MET A 326 13.07 -17.08 -1.65
CA MET A 326 11.98 -17.89 -2.24
C MET A 326 10.77 -17.02 -2.65
N LEU A 327 10.74 -15.74 -2.26
CA LEU A 327 9.68 -14.82 -2.64
C LEU A 327 9.88 -14.36 -4.10
N VAL A 328 8.88 -14.60 -4.94
CA VAL A 328 8.85 -14.05 -6.30
C VAL A 328 8.04 -12.76 -6.26
N ARG A 329 8.64 -11.67 -6.74
CA ARG A 329 8.02 -10.36 -6.79
C ARG A 329 7.69 -9.96 -8.22
N ASN A 330 6.57 -9.28 -8.40
CA ASN A 330 6.22 -8.67 -9.67
C ASN A 330 7.16 -7.49 -9.94
N ILE A 331 7.87 -7.52 -11.08
CA ILE A 331 8.86 -6.50 -11.45
C ILE A 331 8.26 -5.08 -11.53
N LYS A 332 6.99 -4.95 -11.92
CA LYS A 332 6.33 -3.65 -12.08
C LYS A 332 5.80 -3.08 -10.75
N THR A 333 5.36 -3.93 -9.83
CA THR A 333 4.67 -3.49 -8.61
C THR A 333 5.47 -3.74 -7.33
N GLY A 334 6.56 -4.50 -7.37
CA GLY A 334 7.35 -4.92 -6.20
C GLY A 334 6.62 -5.89 -5.24
N LEU A 335 5.33 -6.15 -5.46
CA LEU A 335 4.51 -7.02 -4.62
C LEU A 335 4.85 -8.49 -4.87
N VAL A 336 4.83 -9.29 -3.80
CA VAL A 336 4.97 -10.74 -3.91
C VAL A 336 3.80 -11.31 -4.71
N ASN A 337 4.12 -12.09 -5.73
CA ASN A 337 3.15 -12.74 -6.60
C ASN A 337 3.37 -14.25 -6.76
N GLY A 338 4.34 -14.82 -6.05
CA GLY A 338 4.63 -16.26 -6.09
C GLY A 338 5.63 -16.68 -5.00
N LEU A 339 5.70 -17.99 -4.78
CA LEU A 339 6.72 -18.65 -3.98
C LEU A 339 7.39 -19.73 -4.83
N GLN A 340 8.72 -19.81 -4.78
CA GLN A 340 9.51 -20.78 -5.53
C GLN A 340 10.43 -21.61 -4.63
N SER A 341 10.77 -22.82 -5.10
CA SER A 341 11.70 -23.69 -4.41
C SER A 341 13.14 -23.16 -4.45
N GLN A 342 13.91 -23.42 -3.39
CA GLN A 342 15.31 -23.01 -3.31
C GLN A 342 16.19 -23.68 -4.39
N GLN A 343 15.80 -24.85 -4.90
CA GLN A 343 16.55 -25.59 -5.90
C GLN A 343 16.64 -24.88 -7.27
N ILE A 344 15.78 -23.89 -7.54
CA ILE A 344 15.70 -23.18 -8.83
C ILE A 344 16.66 -21.98 -8.88
N LEU A 345 17.22 -21.54 -7.74
CA LEU A 345 18.08 -20.34 -7.65
C LEU A 345 19.54 -20.57 -8.08
N VAL A 346 19.86 -21.75 -8.62
CA VAL A 346 21.19 -22.12 -9.12
C VAL A 346 21.10 -22.40 -10.63
N GLN A 347 20.75 -21.40 -11.44
CA GLN A 347 21.01 -21.37 -12.88
C GLN A 347 21.32 -19.96 -13.34
#